data_AF-A0A7C1WMG5-F1
#
_entry.id   AF-A0A7C1WMG5-F1
#
_cell.length_a   1.000
_cell.length_b   1.000
_cell.length_c   1.000
_cell.angle_alpha   90.00
_cell.angle_beta   90.00
_cell.angle_gamma   90.00
#
_symmetry.space_group_name_H-M   'P 1'
#
loop_
_entity.id
_entity.type
_entity.pdbx_description
1 polymer ?
#
loop_
_entity_poly.entity_id
_entity_poly.type
_entity_poly.pdbx_seq_one_letter_code
_entity_poly.pdbx_strand_id
1 'polypeptide(L)'
;MPEEVKVTIKRIDPQGRITLPPSFRRKVKGGIVLLVELDEKLEVYPGGADLSKYFDSVEVDVKNFEDYHALRRELREIRGR
;
A
#
# COMPACT_ATOMS: atom_id res chain seq x y z
N MET A 1 6.07 -13.81 17.90
CA MET A 1 5.49 -15.02 17.27
C MET A 1 5.87 -14.95 15.80
N PRO A 2 6.52 -15.95 15.21
CA PRO A 2 6.84 -15.90 13.78
C PRO A 2 5.55 -15.83 12.98
N GLU A 3 5.43 -14.85 12.08
CA GLU A 3 4.30 -14.76 11.16
C GLU A 3 4.33 -15.98 10.24
N GLU A 4 3.22 -16.71 10.16
CA GLU A 4 3.11 -17.86 9.27
C GLU A 4 2.99 -17.38 7.82
N VAL A 5 4.11 -17.37 7.10
CA VAL A 5 4.17 -16.92 5.71
C VAL A 5 3.67 -18.03 4.79
N LYS A 6 2.50 -17.81 4.18
CA LYS A 6 1.95 -18.72 3.15
C LYS A 6 2.30 -18.22 1.76
N VAL A 7 3.24 -18.88 1.09
CA VAL A 7 3.66 -18.57 -0.28
C VAL A 7 2.80 -19.33 -1.29
N THR A 8 2.37 -18.67 -2.37
CA THR A 8 1.64 -19.33 -3.47
C THR A 8 2.00 -18.66 -4.79
N ILE A 9 2.36 -19.45 -5.80
CA ILE A 9 2.61 -18.97 -7.16
C ILE A 9 1.30 -19.00 -7.95
N LYS A 10 0.97 -17.88 -8.60
CA LYS A 10 -0.21 -17.75 -9.48
C LYS A 10 0.21 -17.15 -10.80
N ARG A 11 -0.43 -17.60 -11.88
CA ARG A 11 -0.33 -16.94 -13.19
C ARG A 11 -1.21 -15.69 -13.16
N ILE A 12 -0.70 -14.64 -13.79
CA ILE A 12 -1.47 -13.44 -14.09
C ILE A 12 -2.32 -13.74 -15.31
N ASP A 13 -3.61 -13.36 -15.29
CA ASP A 13 -4.46 -13.51 -16.46
C ASP A 13 -4.09 -12.48 -17.57
N PRO A 14 -4.61 -12.62 -18.80
CA PRO A 14 -4.30 -11.68 -19.88
C PRO A 14 -4.72 -10.21 -19.61
N GLN A 15 -5.57 -9.97 -18.61
CA GLN A 15 -6.01 -8.63 -18.21
C GLN A 15 -5.19 -8.07 -17.04
N GLY A 16 -4.14 -8.77 -16.60
CA GLY A 16 -3.28 -8.32 -15.50
C GLY A 16 -3.81 -8.67 -14.11
N ARG A 17 -4.82 -9.53 -13.98
CA ARG A 17 -5.45 -9.84 -12.69
C ARG A 17 -4.79 -11.03 -12.01
N ILE A 18 -4.76 -10.99 -10.67
CA ILE A 18 -4.30 -12.09 -9.83
C ILE A 18 -5.47 -12.64 -9.03
N THR A 19 -5.63 -13.97 -9.04
CA THR A 19 -6.65 -14.62 -8.19
C THR A 19 -6.19 -14.60 -6.74
N LEU A 20 -6.91 -13.86 -5.89
CA LEU A 20 -6.62 -13.79 -4.46
C LEU A 20 -6.89 -15.14 -3.75
N PRO A 21 -5.97 -15.61 -2.89
CA PRO A 21 -6.17 -16.82 -2.10
C PRO A 21 -7.48 -16.78 -1.28
N PRO A 22 -8.19 -17.91 -1.11
CA PRO A 22 -9.43 -17.96 -0.34
C PRO A 22 -9.30 -17.38 1.09
N SER A 23 -8.17 -17.59 1.76
CA SER A 23 -7.87 -17.05 3.09
C SER A 23 -7.78 -15.52 3.09
N PHE A 24 -7.19 -14.93 2.05
CA PHE A 24 -7.09 -13.48 1.90
C PHE A 24 -8.44 -12.86 1.55
N ARG A 25 -9.20 -13.47 0.62
CA ARG A 25 -10.54 -13.01 0.23
C ARG A 25 -11.51 -12.87 1.42
N ARG A 26 -11.43 -13.77 2.41
CA ARG A 26 -12.25 -13.69 3.64
C ARG A 26 -11.96 -12.46 4.49
N LYS A 27 -10.74 -11.90 4.40
CA LYS A 27 -10.35 -10.68 5.12
C LYS A 27 -10.76 -9.41 4.39
N VAL A 28 -10.97 -9.49 3.08
CA VAL A 28 -11.40 -8.37 2.24
C VAL A 28 -12.88 -8.06 2.50
N LYS A 29 -13.16 -6.88 3.05
CA LYS A 29 -14.54 -6.40 3.25
C LYS A 29 -14.91 -5.45 2.11
N GLY A 30 -16.13 -5.58 1.58
CA GLY A 30 -16.66 -4.69 0.55
C GLY A 30 -15.96 -4.76 -0.82
N GLY A 31 -15.10 -5.77 -1.05
CA GLY A 31 -14.40 -5.93 -2.34
C GLY A 31 -13.29 -4.92 -2.61
N ILE A 32 -12.89 -4.13 -1.60
CA ILE A 32 -11.87 -3.09 -1.72
C ILE A 32 -10.56 -3.62 -1.13
N VAL A 33 -9.43 -3.29 -1.76
CA VAL A 33 -8.08 -3.58 -1.27
C VAL A 33 -7.21 -2.33 -1.38
N LEU A 34 -6.22 -2.21 -0.49
CA LEU A 34 -5.14 -1.24 -0.65
C LEU A 34 -4.01 -1.91 -1.43
N LEU A 35 -3.53 -1.23 -2.45
CA LEU A 35 -2.36 -1.62 -3.24
C LEU A 35 -1.24 -0.63 -2.94
N VAL A 36 -0.08 -1.14 -2.53
CA VAL A 36 1.14 -0.36 -2.37
C VAL A 36 2.14 -0.88 -3.38
N GLU A 37 2.47 -0.02 -4.35
CA GLU A 37 3.45 -0.32 -5.40
C GLU A 37 4.81 0.23 -4.98
N LEU A 38 5.81 -0.64 -5.01
CA LEU A 38 7.21 -0.36 -4.74
C LEU A 38 8.01 -0.90 -5.94
N ASP A 39 9.22 -0.40 -6.16
CA ASP A 39 9.98 -0.64 -7.40
C ASP A 39 10.02 -2.10 -7.88
N GLU A 40 10.14 -3.07 -6.95
CA GLU A 40 10.21 -4.50 -7.27
C GLU A 40 9.09 -5.34 -6.62
N LYS A 41 8.13 -4.72 -5.93
CA LYS A 41 7.07 -5.46 -5.22
C LYS A 41 5.72 -4.74 -5.19
N LEU A 42 4.66 -5.52 -5.29
CA LEU A 42 3.29 -5.08 -5.06
C LEU A 42 2.78 -5.69 -3.77
N GLU A 43 2.46 -4.86 -2.78
CA GLU A 43 1.84 -5.28 -1.53
C GLU A 43 0.34 -5.07 -1.61
N VAL A 44 -0.42 -6.08 -1.20
CA VAL A 44 -1.89 -6.08 -1.25
C VAL A 44 -2.44 -6.29 0.15
N TYR A 45 -3.23 -5.33 0.62
CA TYR A 45 -3.85 -5.38 1.94
C TYR A 45 -5.38 -5.40 1.84
N PRO A 46 -6.07 -6.16 2.72
CA PRO A 46 -7.52 -6.17 2.71
C PRO A 46 -8.08 -4.79 3.05
N GLY A 47 -9.10 -4.33 2.31
CA GLY A 47 -9.78 -3.07 2.58
C GLY A 47 -10.43 -3.05 3.97
N GLY A 48 -10.33 -1.89 4.62
CA GLY A 48 -10.63 -1.74 6.05
C GLY A 48 -9.42 -1.94 6.96
N ALA A 49 -8.22 -2.16 6.41
CA ALA A 49 -6.98 -1.96 7.13
C ALA A 49 -6.84 -0.48 7.50
N ASP A 50 -6.54 -0.22 8.77
CA ASP A 50 -6.31 1.12 9.30
C ASP A 50 -5.17 1.80 8.52
N LEU A 51 -5.50 2.82 7.74
CA LEU A 51 -4.54 3.57 6.90
C LEU A 51 -3.44 4.21 7.75
N SER A 52 -3.69 4.47 9.04
CA SER A 52 -2.71 5.04 9.98
C SER A 52 -1.45 4.19 10.11
N LYS A 53 -1.52 2.87 9.89
CA LYS A 53 -0.34 1.99 9.92
C LYS A 53 0.61 2.14 8.73
N TYR A 54 0.16 2.81 7.66
CA TYR A 54 0.97 3.11 6.47
C TYR A 54 1.38 4.59 6.40
N PHE A 55 0.89 5.44 7.30
CA PHE A 55 1.42 6.81 7.43
C PHE A 55 2.88 6.79 7.92
N ASP A 56 3.26 5.79 8.72
CA ASP A 56 4.65 5.60 9.19
C ASP A 56 5.61 5.07 8.12
N SER A 57 5.14 4.63 6.94
CA SER A 57 6.03 4.18 5.86
C SER A 57 6.49 5.30 4.94
N VAL A 58 6.07 6.54 5.21
CA VAL A 58 6.53 7.73 4.48
C VAL A 58 7.27 8.63 5.46
N GLU A 59 8.54 8.34 5.73
CA GLU A 59 9.44 9.33 6.33
C GLU A 59 9.69 10.43 5.30
N VAL A 60 8.82 11.45 5.32
CA VAL A 60 9.11 12.70 4.63
C VAL A 60 9.79 13.62 5.63
N ASP A 61 11.05 13.95 5.35
CA ASP A 61 11.84 14.88 6.15
C ASP A 61 11.41 16.32 5.81
N VAL A 62 10.21 16.70 6.27
CA VAL A 62 9.63 18.03 6.06
C VAL A 62 10.05 18.95 7.21
N LYS A 63 10.62 20.10 6.89
CA LYS A 63 11.10 21.05 7.91
C LYS A 63 9.99 21.72 8.72
N ASN A 64 8.74 21.72 8.23
CA ASN A 64 7.69 22.51 8.86
C ASN A 64 6.27 21.94 8.62
N PHE A 65 5.60 21.51 9.69
CA PHE A 65 4.25 20.92 9.63
C PHE A 65 3.10 21.92 9.86
N GLU A 66 3.40 23.12 10.36
CA GLU A 66 2.39 24.11 10.73
C GLU A 66 1.80 24.87 9.54
N ASP A 67 2.55 24.97 8.43
CA ASP A 67 2.09 25.59 7.19
C ASP A 67 1.75 24.54 6.13
N TYR A 68 0.45 24.24 6.03
CA TYR A 68 -0.11 23.30 5.07
C TYR A 68 0.21 23.65 3.60
N HIS A 69 0.32 24.94 3.26
CA HIS A 69 0.59 25.38 1.90
C HIS A 69 2.06 25.16 1.51
N ALA A 70 2.98 25.42 2.44
CA ALA A 70 4.40 25.15 2.26
C ALA A 70 4.67 23.63 2.14
N LEU A 71 4.08 22.83 3.03
CA LEU A 71 4.17 21.36 3.01
C LEU A 71 3.69 20.79 1.67
N ARG A 72 2.55 21.25 1.16
CA ARG A 72 1.99 20.76 -0.12
C ARG A 72 2.90 21.08 -1.31
N ARG A 73 3.64 22.19 -1.26
CA ARG A 73 4.60 22.57 -2.31
C ARG A 73 5.83 21.66 -2.27
N GLU A 74 6.39 21.45 -1.09
CA GLU A 74 7.58 20.61 -0.89
C GLU A 74 7.32 19.15 -1.32
N LEU A 75 6.15 18.60 -0.97
CA LEU A 75 5.74 17.26 -1.43
C LEU A 75 5.60 17.14 -2.96
N ARG A 76 5.20 18.21 -3.65
CA ARG A 76 5.13 18.23 -5.12
C ARG A 76 6.51 18.28 -5.77
N GLU A 77 7.46 18.96 -5.14
CA GLU A 77 8.84 19.05 -5.62
C GLU A 77 9.57 17.71 -5.45
N ILE A 78 9.29 16.96 -4.36
CA ILE A 78 9.82 15.61 -4.15
C ILE A 78 9.26 14.60 -5.16
N ARG A 79 7.95 14.66 -5.47
CA ARG A 79 7.28 13.72 -6.39
C ARG A 79 7.57 13.96 -7.88
N GLY A 80 8.26 15.05 -8.22
CA GLY A 80 8.55 15.46 -9.60
C GLY A 80 9.97 15.14 -10.08
N ARG A 81 10.76 14.40 -9.28
CA ARG A 81 12.09 13.90 -9.64
C ARG A 81 12.07 12.39 -9.85
#